data_AF-A0A5C8J006-F1
#
_entry.id   AF-A0A5C8J006-F1
#
_cell.length_a   1.000
_cell.length_b   1.000
_cell.length_c   1.000
_cell.angle_alpha   90.00
_cell.angle_beta   90.00
_cell.angle_gamma   90.00
#
_symmetry.space_group_name_H-M   'P 1'
#
loop_
_entity.id
_entity.type
_entity.pdbx_description
1 polymer ?
#
loop_
_entity_poly.entity_id
_entity_poly.type
_entity_poly.pdbx_seq_one_letter_code
_entity_poly.pdbx_strand_id
1 'polypeptide(L)'
;MNQDDPPTTITGLLTGEDPKPFKPRFVRALLRCAFLAAPMLTLLFAIGAYQLDQHYRVIKSFRVQTQFVEKGGESRGGVLIVGTFDKQRNCEFVSVTGRASDGDVAGVTFMDRRPNEPMFSRPLGPQKFGPWYVEGNEGEGITLHAVHRCHFLWPHYEEIGNFVIGQQ
;
A
#
# COMPACT_ATOMS: atom_id res chain seq x y z
N MET A 1 -25.41 -55.37 38.80
CA MET A 1 -26.46 -54.57 39.46
C MET A 1 -25.78 -53.27 39.85
N ASN A 2 -25.82 -52.27 38.98
CA ASN A 2 -25.21 -50.96 39.28
C ASN A 2 -26.18 -50.23 40.20
N GLN A 3 -25.69 -49.83 41.36
CA GLN A 3 -26.42 -49.03 42.31
C GLN A 3 -26.27 -47.59 41.87
N ASP A 4 -27.36 -47.00 41.38
CA ASP A 4 -27.36 -45.61 40.94
C ASP A 4 -27.31 -44.70 42.18
N ASP A 5 -26.29 -43.84 42.23
CA ASP A 5 -26.11 -42.88 43.31
C ASP A 5 -27.26 -41.86 43.36
N PRO A 6 -27.67 -41.41 44.55
CA PRO A 6 -28.79 -40.48 44.69
C PRO A 6 -28.45 -39.09 44.11
N PRO A 7 -29.42 -38.41 43.47
CA PRO A 7 -29.21 -37.09 42.89
C PRO A 7 -28.89 -36.06 43.98
N THR A 8 -27.91 -35.20 43.70
CA THR A 8 -27.33 -34.26 44.71
C THR A 8 -27.75 -32.81 44.52
N THR A 9 -28.45 -32.47 43.43
CA THR A 9 -28.93 -31.12 43.16
C THR A 9 -30.46 -31.01 43.21
N ILE A 10 -30.98 -29.83 43.59
CA ILE A 10 -32.43 -29.55 43.63
C ILE A 10 -33.09 -29.83 42.27
N THR A 11 -32.39 -29.52 41.17
CA THR A 11 -32.87 -29.81 39.82
C THR A 11 -32.92 -31.31 39.56
N GLY A 12 -31.87 -32.08 39.89
CA GLY A 12 -31.89 -33.54 39.76
C GLY A 12 -32.90 -34.24 40.65
N LEU A 13 -33.22 -33.67 41.81
CA LEU A 13 -34.32 -34.12 42.68
C LEU A 13 -35.70 -33.94 42.03
N LEU A 14 -35.88 -32.93 41.18
CA LEU A 14 -37.16 -32.64 40.52
C LEU A 14 -37.29 -33.35 39.16
N THR A 15 -36.19 -33.57 38.44
CA THR A 15 -36.19 -34.12 37.08
C THR A 15 -35.72 -35.57 36.99
N GLY A 16 -35.22 -36.17 38.08
CA GLY A 16 -34.68 -37.53 38.12
C GLY A 16 -33.31 -37.70 37.46
N GLU A 17 -32.77 -36.63 36.86
CA GLU A 17 -31.43 -36.58 36.27
C GLU A 17 -30.71 -35.31 36.77
N ASP A 18 -29.55 -35.47 37.43
CA ASP A 18 -28.70 -34.33 37.75
C ASP A 18 -28.22 -33.67 36.43
N PRO A 19 -28.34 -32.34 36.27
CA PRO A 19 -27.84 -31.66 35.08
C PRO A 19 -26.34 -31.91 34.95
N LYS A 20 -25.92 -32.49 33.82
CA LYS A 20 -24.50 -32.78 33.57
C LYS A 20 -23.69 -31.50 33.77
N PRO A 21 -22.64 -31.50 34.62
CA PRO A 21 -21.88 -30.29 34.90
C PRO A 21 -21.30 -29.77 33.57
N PHE A 22 -21.66 -28.53 33.22
CA PHE A 22 -21.16 -27.88 32.02
C PHE A 22 -19.64 -27.79 32.14
N LYS A 23 -18.90 -28.65 31.43
CA LYS A 23 -17.46 -28.83 31.65
C LYS A 23 -16.74 -27.51 31.35
N PRO A 24 -16.11 -26.85 32.35
CA PRO A 24 -15.47 -25.54 32.19
C PRO A 24 -14.31 -25.55 31.19
N ARG A 25 -13.80 -26.74 30.84
CA ARG A 25 -12.79 -26.94 29.79
C ARG A 25 -13.31 -26.55 28.39
N PHE A 26 -14.58 -26.79 28.08
CA PHE A 26 -15.16 -26.47 26.78
C PHE A 26 -15.31 -24.96 26.58
N VAL A 27 -15.80 -24.26 27.60
CA VAL A 27 -15.89 -22.79 27.63
C VAL A 27 -14.52 -22.13 27.47
N ARG A 28 -13.50 -22.63 28.19
CA ARG A 28 -12.12 -22.13 28.06
C ARG A 28 -11.52 -22.37 26.68
N ALA A 29 -11.83 -23.50 26.03
CA ALA A 29 -11.38 -23.78 24.68
C ALA A 29 -12.03 -22.83 23.67
N LEU A 30 -13.35 -22.61 23.75
CA LEU A 30 -14.07 -21.65 22.89
C LEU A 30 -13.56 -20.23 23.08
N LEU A 31 -13.35 -19.77 24.32
CA LEU A 31 -12.78 -18.45 24.61
C LEU A 31 -11.38 -18.28 24.01
N ARG A 32 -10.53 -19.32 24.08
CA ARG A 32 -9.19 -19.31 23.45
C ARG A 32 -9.27 -19.28 21.93
N CYS A 33 -10.16 -20.07 21.32
CA CYS A 33 -10.37 -20.05 19.88
C CYS A 33 -10.90 -18.69 19.41
N ALA A 34 -11.86 -18.09 20.12
CA ALA A 34 -12.39 -16.76 19.80
C ALA A 34 -11.31 -15.67 19.94
N PHE A 35 -10.48 -15.75 20.98
CA PHE A 35 -9.36 -14.83 21.20
C PHE A 35 -8.30 -14.91 20.09
N LEU A 36 -8.10 -16.07 19.48
CA LEU A 36 -7.19 -16.24 18.33
C LEU A 36 -7.85 -15.91 16.99
N ALA A 37 -9.16 -16.15 16.86
CA ALA A 37 -9.91 -15.87 15.63
C ALA A 37 -10.05 -14.38 15.37
N ALA A 38 -10.30 -13.57 16.41
CA ALA A 38 -10.44 -12.12 16.29
C ALA A 38 -9.23 -11.43 15.63
N PRO A 39 -7.97 -11.60 16.10
CA PRO A 39 -6.82 -10.95 15.47
C PRO A 39 -6.55 -11.48 14.06
N MET A 40 -6.79 -12.77 13.80
CA MET A 40 -6.67 -13.32 12.45
C MET A 40 -7.68 -12.70 11.49
N LEU A 41 -8.92 -12.53 11.93
CA LEU A 41 -9.96 -11.88 11.15
C LEU A 41 -9.63 -10.40 10.88
N THR A 42 -9.15 -9.67 11.90
CA THR A 42 -8.68 -8.28 11.73
C THR A 42 -7.53 -8.20 10.73
N LEU A 43 -6.58 -9.13 10.78
CA LEU A 43 -5.48 -9.19 9.82
C LEU A 43 -5.98 -9.45 8.39
N LEU A 44 -6.93 -10.38 8.22
CA LEU A 44 -7.53 -10.65 6.90
C LEU A 44 -8.25 -9.42 6.34
N PHE A 45 -9.01 -8.69 7.17
CA PHE A 45 -9.63 -7.44 6.75
C PHE A 45 -8.60 -6.37 6.38
N ALA A 46 -7.50 -6.25 7.14
CA ALA A 46 -6.43 -5.30 6.83
C ALA A 46 -5.73 -5.64 5.50
N ILE A 47 -5.46 -6.92 5.24
CA ILE A 47 -4.89 -7.39 3.97
C ILE A 47 -5.86 -7.12 2.82
N GLY A 48 -7.15 -7.43 2.99
CA GLY A 48 -8.17 -7.17 1.98
C GLY A 48 -8.29 -5.68 1.65
N ALA A 49 -8.30 -4.82 2.67
CA ALA A 49 -8.31 -3.37 2.51
C ALA A 49 -7.04 -2.86 1.81
N TYR A 50 -5.86 -3.39 2.17
CA TYR A 50 -4.60 -3.08 1.50
C TYR A 50 -4.64 -3.45 0.02
N GLN A 51 -5.05 -4.68 -0.32
CA GLN A 51 -5.11 -5.12 -1.71
C GLN A 51 -6.11 -4.30 -2.54
N LEU A 52 -7.26 -3.97 -1.97
CA LEU A 52 -8.25 -3.12 -2.61
C LEU A 52 -7.69 -1.71 -2.85
N ASP A 53 -6.97 -1.14 -1.88
CA ASP A 53 -6.34 0.17 -2.01
C ASP A 53 -5.24 0.19 -3.09
N GLN A 54 -4.42 -0.86 -3.17
CA GLN A 54 -3.40 -1.00 -4.24
C GLN A 54 -4.02 -1.22 -5.63
N HIS A 55 -5.24 -1.78 -5.71
CA HIS A 55 -5.90 -2.04 -6.98
C HIS A 55 -6.35 -0.76 -7.69
N TYR A 56 -6.77 0.26 -6.95
CA TYR A 56 -7.27 1.51 -7.52
C TYR A 56 -6.17 2.56 -7.67
N ARG A 57 -5.83 2.88 -8.92
CA ARG A 57 -4.81 3.88 -9.29
C ARG A 57 -5.12 5.27 -8.73
N VAL A 58 -4.08 6.00 -8.34
CA VAL A 58 -4.17 7.41 -7.92
C VAL A 58 -4.01 8.33 -9.14
N ILE A 59 -3.10 7.98 -10.05
CA ILE A 59 -2.84 8.69 -11.30
C ILE A 59 -3.41 7.89 -12.47
N LYS A 60 -4.42 8.45 -13.14
CA LYS A 60 -5.11 7.82 -14.27
C LYS A 60 -4.31 7.88 -15.56
N SER A 61 -3.65 9.01 -15.79
CA SER A 61 -2.81 9.21 -16.97
C SER A 61 -1.57 9.99 -16.58
N PHE A 62 -0.45 9.64 -17.20
CA PHE A 62 0.84 10.31 -17.06
C PHE A 62 1.49 10.32 -18.43
N ARG A 63 1.92 11.49 -18.90
CA ARG A 63 2.56 11.66 -20.20
C ARG A 63 3.71 12.63 -20.08
N VAL A 64 4.91 12.15 -20.41
CA VAL A 64 6.08 13.00 -20.66
C VAL A 64 5.85 13.70 -22.00
N GLN A 65 5.91 15.03 -22.02
CA GLN A 65 5.72 15.84 -23.23
C GLN A 65 7.05 16.35 -23.78
N THR A 66 8.02 16.59 -22.91
CA THR A 66 9.30 17.17 -23.29
C THR A 66 10.40 16.59 -22.43
N GLN A 67 11.53 16.32 -23.07
CA GLN A 67 12.75 15.82 -22.46
C GLN A 67 13.91 16.73 -22.85
N PHE A 68 14.72 17.14 -21.89
CA PHE A 68 16.00 17.80 -22.12
C PHE A 68 17.10 16.93 -21.53
N VAL A 69 17.86 16.26 -22.41
CA VAL A 69 18.94 15.36 -21.99
C VAL A 69 20.16 16.18 -21.60
N GLU A 70 20.62 15.98 -20.38
CA GLU A 70 21.89 16.52 -19.87
C GLU A 70 22.95 15.42 -19.95
N LYS A 71 23.94 15.64 -20.81
CA LYS A 71 25.10 14.74 -20.92
C LYS A 71 25.93 14.90 -19.65
N GLY A 72 25.83 13.92 -18.74
CA GLY A 72 26.77 13.77 -17.65
C GLY A 72 28.15 13.50 -18.24
N GLY A 73 29.17 14.26 -17.84
CA GLY A 73 30.53 14.10 -18.34
C GLY A 73 31.12 12.74 -17.92
N GLU A 74 31.88 12.71 -16.83
CA GLU A 74 32.40 11.46 -16.24
C GLU A 74 31.38 10.75 -15.32
N SER A 75 30.27 11.41 -14.98
CA SER A 75 29.18 10.89 -14.13
C SER A 75 27.97 10.46 -14.97
N ARG A 76 27.10 9.60 -14.42
CA ARG A 76 25.78 9.28 -15.04
C ARG A 76 25.08 10.59 -15.43
N GLY A 77 24.56 10.63 -16.65
CA GLY A 77 23.78 11.77 -17.14
C GLY A 77 22.41 11.85 -16.48
N GLY A 78 21.57 12.70 -17.04
CA GLY A 78 20.17 12.72 -16.67
C GLY A 78 19.32 13.41 -17.71
N VAL A 79 18.04 13.50 -17.40
CA VAL A 79 17.05 14.12 -18.27
C VAL A 79 16.05 14.91 -17.46
N LEU A 80 15.83 16.15 -17.89
CA LEU A 80 14.75 16.98 -17.38
C LEU A 80 13.48 16.63 -18.15
N ILE A 81 12.48 16.15 -17.43
CA ILE A 81 11.17 15.82 -17.98
C ILE A 81 10.12 16.83 -17.55
N VAL A 82 9.26 17.19 -18.49
CA VAL A 82 8.05 17.99 -18.27
C VAL A 82 6.89 17.26 -18.93
N GLY A 83 5.72 17.31 -18.31
CA GLY A 83 4.57 16.62 -18.86
C GLY A 83 3.26 16.94 -18.17
N THR A 84 2.29 16.07 -18.40
CA THR A 84 0.95 16.14 -17.79
C THR A 84 0.60 14.85 -17.09
N PHE A 85 -0.22 14.98 -16.05
CA PHE A 85 -0.82 13.84 -15.37
C PHE A 85 -2.21 14.17 -14.87
N ASP A 86 -3.02 13.14 -14.62
CA ASP A 86 -4.39 13.28 -14.14
C ASP A 86 -4.57 12.52 -12.82
N LYS A 87 -4.70 13.27 -11.71
CA LYS A 87 -4.87 12.72 -10.36
C LYS A 87 -6.35 12.48 -10.06
N GLN A 88 -6.74 11.23 -9.84
CA GLN A 88 -8.13 10.86 -9.59
C GLN A 88 -8.48 10.70 -8.11
N ARG A 89 -7.48 10.40 -7.26
CA ARG A 89 -7.70 10.16 -5.82
C ARG A 89 -7.00 11.22 -4.98
N ASN A 90 -7.66 11.69 -3.91
CA ASN A 90 -7.12 12.72 -3.01
C ASN A 90 -6.15 12.12 -1.98
N CYS A 91 -5.11 11.43 -2.47
CA CYS A 91 -4.05 10.89 -1.62
C CYS A 91 -2.90 11.89 -1.47
N GLU A 92 -2.19 11.81 -0.35
CA GLU A 92 -0.99 12.59 -0.14
C GLU A 92 0.13 12.07 -1.06
N PHE A 93 0.89 12.97 -1.69
CA PHE A 93 2.05 12.62 -2.50
C PHE A 93 3.29 12.48 -1.60
N VAL A 94 4.03 11.37 -1.73
CA VAL A 94 5.19 11.05 -0.86
C VAL A 94 6.51 11.08 -1.64
N SER A 95 6.57 10.51 -2.84
CA SER A 95 7.77 10.55 -3.69
C SER A 95 7.49 10.00 -5.09
N VAL A 96 8.42 10.25 -6.02
CA VAL A 96 8.58 9.48 -7.26
C VAL A 96 9.98 8.89 -7.26
N THR A 97 10.12 7.65 -7.69
CA THR A 97 11.40 6.99 -7.93
C THR A 97 11.44 6.46 -9.35
N GLY A 98 12.57 6.59 -10.02
CA GLY A 98 12.80 5.95 -11.31
C GLY A 98 13.41 4.57 -11.11
N ARG A 99 13.11 3.66 -12.04
CA ARG A 99 13.78 2.38 -12.17
C ARG A 99 14.26 2.22 -13.59
N ALA A 100 15.56 2.02 -13.75
CA ALA A 100 16.19 1.76 -15.03
C ALA A 100 15.90 0.32 -15.50
N SER A 101 16.08 0.08 -16.80
CA SER A 101 15.83 -1.22 -17.43
C SER A 101 16.75 -2.35 -16.92
N ASP A 102 17.92 -2.00 -16.38
CA ASP A 102 18.85 -2.93 -15.72
C ASP A 102 18.44 -3.27 -14.29
N GLY A 103 17.41 -2.59 -13.75
CA GLY A 103 16.90 -2.75 -12.40
C GLY A 103 17.45 -1.75 -11.39
N ASP A 104 18.40 -0.89 -11.78
CA ASP A 104 18.96 0.16 -10.93
C ASP A 104 17.91 1.22 -10.57
N VAL A 105 18.07 1.82 -9.39
CA VAL A 105 17.21 2.93 -8.95
C VAL A 105 17.75 4.22 -9.56
N ALA A 106 16.93 4.86 -10.40
CA ALA A 106 17.19 6.19 -10.94
C ALA A 106 16.67 7.25 -9.96
N GLY A 107 17.55 8.15 -9.52
CA GLY A 107 17.19 9.29 -8.70
C GLY A 107 16.24 10.23 -9.46
N VAL A 108 15.22 10.73 -8.76
CA VAL A 108 14.28 11.73 -9.29
C VAL A 108 14.31 12.96 -8.40
N THR A 109 14.71 14.09 -8.97
CA THR A 109 14.79 15.38 -8.28
C THR A 109 13.75 16.35 -8.83
N PHE A 110 12.95 16.93 -7.94
CA PHE A 110 11.90 17.90 -8.27
C PHE A 110 12.50 19.30 -8.40
N MET A 111 12.72 19.77 -9.62
CA MET A 111 13.31 21.09 -9.89
C MET A 111 12.28 22.22 -9.79
N ASP A 112 10.99 21.87 -9.76
CA ASP A 112 9.88 22.81 -9.61
C ASP A 112 9.58 23.22 -8.16
N ARG A 113 10.42 22.78 -7.21
CA ARG A 113 10.27 23.08 -5.78
C ARG A 113 11.48 23.84 -5.25
N ARG A 114 11.24 24.79 -4.34
CA ARG A 114 12.35 25.44 -3.63
C ARG A 114 12.95 24.48 -2.59
N PRO A 115 14.26 24.60 -2.29
CA PRO A 115 14.85 23.91 -1.15
C PRO A 115 14.07 24.25 0.12
N ASN A 116 13.73 23.23 0.92
CA ASN A 116 13.01 23.32 2.20
C ASN A 116 11.49 23.61 2.15
N GLU A 117 10.85 23.61 0.99
CA GLU A 117 9.38 23.60 0.96
C GLU A 117 8.83 22.21 1.31
N PRO A 118 7.78 22.13 2.14
CA PRO A 118 7.14 20.86 2.44
C PRO A 118 6.60 20.23 1.15
N MET A 119 6.59 18.91 1.10
CA MET A 119 6.02 18.21 -0.04
C MET A 119 4.51 18.45 -0.04
N PHE A 120 4.01 19.18 -1.05
CA PHE A 120 2.59 19.46 -1.17
C PHE A 120 1.96 18.49 -2.15
N SER A 121 0.75 18.06 -1.81
CA SER A 121 -0.05 17.22 -2.69
C SER A 121 -0.73 18.08 -3.73
N ARG A 122 -0.46 17.79 -5.00
CA ARG A 122 -1.13 18.49 -6.11
C ARG A 122 -2.65 18.22 -6.12
N PRO A 123 -3.47 19.17 -6.63
CA PRO A 123 -4.92 19.03 -6.69
C PRO A 123 -5.37 17.85 -7.57
N LEU A 124 -6.66 17.54 -7.49
CA LEU A 124 -7.32 16.55 -8.34
C LEU A 124 -7.47 17.05 -9.78
N GLY A 125 -7.50 16.10 -10.70
CA GLY A 125 -7.74 16.32 -12.12
C GLY A 125 -6.45 16.45 -12.95
N PRO A 126 -6.61 16.84 -14.23
CA PRO A 126 -5.51 17.02 -15.17
C PRO A 126 -4.65 18.24 -14.80
N GLN A 127 -3.34 18.04 -14.73
CA GLN A 127 -2.38 19.09 -14.43
C GLN A 127 -1.02 18.83 -15.04
N LYS A 128 -0.19 19.87 -15.04
CA LYS A 128 1.21 19.79 -15.47
C LYS A 128 2.11 19.36 -14.33
N PHE A 129 3.18 18.65 -14.66
CA PHE A 129 4.29 18.35 -13.76
C PHE A 129 5.61 18.76 -14.38
N GLY A 130 6.62 18.85 -13.53
CA GLY A 130 7.98 19.16 -13.93
C GLY A 130 8.32 20.64 -13.81
N PRO A 131 9.59 21.00 -14.02
CA PRO A 131 10.67 20.10 -14.44
C PRO A 131 11.09 19.10 -13.34
N TRP A 132 11.21 17.82 -13.70
CA TRP A 132 11.81 16.77 -12.86
C TRP A 132 13.09 16.30 -13.51
N TYR A 133 14.18 16.27 -12.76
CA TYR A 133 15.44 15.67 -13.20
C TYR A 133 15.44 14.19 -12.85
N VAL A 134 15.67 13.34 -13.85
CA VAL A 134 15.76 11.90 -13.69
C VAL A 134 17.16 11.46 -14.09
N GLU A 135 17.86 10.79 -13.18
CA GLU A 135 19.19 10.24 -13.44
C GLU A 135 19.11 9.08 -14.42
N GLY A 136 19.99 9.06 -15.42
CA GLY A 136 20.01 7.99 -16.42
C GLY A 136 20.77 8.39 -17.69
N ASN A 137 21.19 7.40 -18.45
CA ASN A 137 21.95 7.59 -19.67
C ASN A 137 21.04 7.69 -20.91
N GLU A 138 21.51 8.38 -21.95
CA GLU A 138 20.81 8.46 -23.22
C GLU A 138 20.56 7.06 -23.81
N GLY A 139 19.33 6.78 -24.25
CA GLY A 139 18.89 5.48 -24.74
C GLY A 139 18.41 4.50 -23.66
N GLU A 140 18.52 4.83 -22.38
CA GLU A 140 18.05 3.99 -21.27
C GLU A 140 16.53 4.10 -21.10
N GLY A 141 15.87 2.97 -20.85
CA GLY A 141 14.45 2.92 -20.52
C GLY A 141 14.24 3.12 -19.03
N ILE A 142 13.47 4.15 -18.65
CA ILE A 142 13.13 4.45 -17.26
C ILE A 142 11.65 4.23 -17.02
N THR A 143 11.32 3.47 -15.98
CA THR A 143 9.97 3.32 -15.43
C THR A 143 9.85 4.15 -14.16
N LEU A 144 8.85 5.03 -14.09
CA LEU A 144 8.58 5.84 -12.92
C LEU A 144 7.53 5.17 -12.02
N HIS A 145 7.86 5.10 -10.73
CA HIS A 145 6.95 4.66 -9.69
C HIS A 145 6.64 5.83 -8.75
N ALA A 146 5.37 6.08 -8.52
CA ALA A 146 4.93 7.06 -7.54
C ALA A 146 4.52 6.37 -6.24
N VAL A 147 4.84 7.03 -5.13
CA VAL A 147 4.42 6.65 -3.79
C VAL A 147 3.43 7.69 -3.28
N HIS A 148 2.26 7.21 -2.88
CA HIS A 148 1.19 8.00 -2.30
C HIS A 148 0.87 7.50 -0.90
N ARG A 149 0.35 8.38 -0.04
CA ARG A 149 -0.25 7.99 1.23
C ARG A 149 -1.76 8.18 1.11
N CYS A 150 -2.43 7.12 0.69
CA CYS A 150 -3.90 7.04 0.62
C CYS A 150 -4.52 6.59 1.95
N HIS A 151 -3.74 5.88 2.77
CA HIS A 151 -4.14 5.38 4.07
C HIS A 151 -3.03 5.64 5.09
N PHE A 152 -3.37 5.75 6.37
CA PHE A 152 -2.38 6.07 7.41
C PHE A 152 -1.48 4.88 7.80
N LEU A 153 -1.93 3.65 7.55
CA LEU A 153 -1.20 2.43 7.92
C LEU A 153 -0.22 1.93 6.85
N TRP A 154 -0.41 2.31 5.58
CA TRP A 154 0.42 1.81 4.48
C TRP A 154 0.52 2.83 3.34
N PRO A 155 1.66 2.83 2.64
CA PRO A 155 1.80 3.55 1.37
C PRO A 155 1.09 2.82 0.22
N HIS A 156 0.72 3.59 -0.80
CA HIS A 156 0.23 3.14 -2.09
C HIS A 156 1.34 3.31 -3.13
N TYR A 157 1.64 2.24 -3.86
CA TYR A 157 2.65 2.23 -4.90
C TYR A 157 1.98 2.02 -6.25
N GLU A 158 2.29 2.88 -7.20
CA GLU A 158 1.85 2.68 -8.57
C GLU A 158 2.94 3.01 -9.58
N GLU A 159 2.97 2.24 -10.66
CA GLU A 159 3.69 2.63 -11.87
C GLU A 159 2.89 3.72 -12.59
N ILE A 160 3.52 4.87 -12.80
CA ILE A 160 2.85 6.02 -13.44
C ILE A 160 3.12 6.05 -14.94
N GLY A 161 4.31 5.64 -15.38
CA GLY A 161 4.63 5.50 -16.79
C GLY A 161 6.10 5.21 -17.04
N ASN A 162 6.43 4.93 -18.29
CA ASN A 162 7.78 4.62 -18.74
C ASN A 162 8.15 5.51 -19.94
N PHE A 163 9.44 5.78 -20.11
CA PHE A 163 9.96 6.53 -21.25
C PHE A 163 11.42 6.13 -21.52
N VAL A 164 11.92 6.43 -22.72
CA VAL A 164 13.33 6.22 -23.08
C VAL A 164 14.01 7.58 -23.13
N ILE A 165 15.15 7.70 -22.46
CA ILE A 165 15.91 8.95 -22.40
C ILE A 165 16.40 9.32 -23.80
N GLY A 166 16.04 10.51 -24.27
CA GLY A 166 16.46 11.02 -25.58
C GLY A 166 15.59 10.58 -26.75
N GLN A 167 14.50 9.85 -26.50
CA GLN A 167 13.47 9.54 -27.50
C GLN A 167 12.14 10.18 -27.11
N GLN A 168 11.55 10.97 -28.03
CA GLN A 168 10.23 11.59 -27.86
C GLN A 168 9.14 10.79 -28.56
#